data_AF-A0A3D4B3J7-F1
#
_entry.id   AF-A0A3D4B3J7-F1
#
_cell.length_a   1.000
_cell.length_b   1.000
_cell.length_c   1.000
_cell.angle_alpha   90.00
_cell.angle_beta   90.00
_cell.angle_gamma   90.00
#
_symmetry.space_group_name_H-M   'P 1'
#
loop_
_entity.id
_entity.type
_entity.pdbx_description
1 polymer ?
#
loop_
_entity_poly.entity_id
_entity_poly.type
_entity_poly.pdbx_seq_one_letter_code
_entity_poly.pdbx_strand_id
1 'polypeptide(L)'
;MKITHAERIALNIPFYAKHVDHAMARANTHNERVWVYRLETDNGMVSITDGHGASDTEGLIGKNPWSLLWNDDIGFGPQVAVFDLCGQDAGVPIHV
;
A
#
# COMPACT_ATOMS: atom_id res chain seq x y z
N MET A 1 19.53 0.42 3.75
CA MET A 1 18.25 1.16 3.71
C MET A 1 17.37 0.71 4.85
N LYS A 2 16.58 1.62 5.42
CA LYS A 2 15.52 1.32 6.39
C LYS A 2 14.34 2.25 6.19
N ILE A 3 13.15 1.81 6.58
CA ILE A 3 11.94 2.62 6.59
C ILE A 3 12.06 3.66 7.72
N THR A 4 11.88 4.94 7.39
CA THR A 4 11.90 6.07 8.33
C THR A 4 10.53 6.65 8.59
N HIS A 5 9.59 6.50 7.65
CA HIS A 5 8.21 6.93 7.77
C HIS A 5 7.28 5.84 7.25
N ALA A 6 6.17 5.62 7.95
CA ALA A 6 5.17 4.64 7.56
C ALA A 6 3.79 5.13 7.97
N GLU A 7 2.96 5.51 7.00
CA GLU A 7 1.62 6.04 7.25
C GLU A 7 0.56 5.27 6.46
N ARG A 8 -0.62 5.14 7.09
CA ARG A 8 -1.86 4.72 6.45
C ARG A 8 -2.81 5.90 6.36
N ILE A 9 -3.26 6.19 5.15
CA ILE A 9 -4.19 7.28 4.83
C ILE A 9 -5.52 6.66 4.41
N ALA A 10 -6.61 7.18 4.97
CA ALA A 10 -7.96 6.81 4.55
C ALA A 10 -8.44 7.76 3.45
N LEU A 11 -8.70 7.26 2.25
CA LEU A 11 -9.30 8.02 1.17
C LEU A 11 -10.74 7.55 0.93
N ASN A 12 -11.69 8.49 0.89
CA ASN A 12 -13.04 8.21 0.43
C ASN A 12 -13.16 8.70 -1.02
N ILE A 13 -13.28 7.77 -1.95
CA ILE A 13 -13.39 7.99 -3.39
C ILE A 13 -14.81 7.59 -3.81
N PRO A 14 -15.72 8.55 -4.03
CA PRO A 14 -17.09 8.24 -4.37
C PRO A 14 -17.20 7.58 -5.75
N PHE A 15 -18.15 6.67 -5.91
CA PHE A 15 -18.49 6.13 -7.22
C PHE A 15 -19.14 7.23 -8.07
N TYR A 16 -18.34 7.85 -8.94
CA TYR A 16 -18.82 8.97 -9.76
C TYR A 16 -19.74 8.53 -10.90
N ALA A 17 -19.62 7.28 -11.36
CA ALA A 17 -20.35 6.77 -12.51
C ALA A 17 -21.66 6.09 -12.07
N LYS A 18 -22.79 6.77 -12.31
CA LYS A 18 -24.13 6.30 -11.91
C LYS A 18 -24.47 4.87 -12.37
N HIS A 19 -23.93 4.44 -13.51
CA HIS A 19 -24.22 3.11 -14.05
C HIS A 19 -23.47 1.97 -13.33
N VAL A 20 -22.39 2.27 -12.58
CA VAL A 20 -21.65 1.27 -11.80
C VAL A 20 -22.03 1.27 -10.32
N ASP A 21 -22.55 2.38 -9.80
CA ASP A 21 -22.86 2.57 -8.38
C ASP A 21 -23.67 1.40 -7.78
N HIS A 22 -24.84 1.10 -8.36
CA HIS A 22 -25.67 -0.01 -7.89
C HIS A 22 -24.95 -1.38 -7.96
N ALA A 23 -24.17 -1.62 -9.01
CA ALA A 23 -23.44 -2.87 -9.16
C ALA A 23 -22.32 -3.01 -8.12
N MET A 24 -21.63 -1.91 -7.80
CA MET A 24 -20.55 -1.87 -6.81
C MET A 24 -21.08 -1.97 -5.39
N ALA A 25 -22.13 -1.22 -5.07
CA ALA A 25 -22.82 -1.31 -3.79
C ALA A 25 -23.37 -2.72 -3.52
N ARG A 26 -23.90 -3.41 -4.55
CA ARG A 26 -24.36 -4.80 -4.43
C ARG A 26 -23.22 -5.79 -4.25
N ALA A 27 -22.09 -5.61 -4.95
CA ALA A 27 -21.00 -6.57 -4.94
C ALA A 27 -20.37 -6.72 -3.54
N ASN A 28 -20.34 -5.64 -2.76
CA ASN A 28 -19.79 -5.59 -1.40
C ASN A 28 -18.34 -6.12 -1.26
N THR A 29 -17.66 -6.30 -2.39
CA THR A 29 -16.24 -6.65 -2.48
C THR A 29 -15.37 -5.40 -2.53
N HIS A 30 -15.96 -4.25 -2.86
CA HIS A 30 -15.30 -2.96 -2.94
C HIS A 30 -16.25 -1.91 -2.35
N ASN A 31 -15.69 -0.90 -1.72
CA ASN A 31 -16.44 0.25 -1.23
C ASN A 31 -15.70 1.53 -1.61
N GLU A 32 -16.31 2.68 -1.34
CA GLU A 32 -15.72 3.99 -1.63
C GLU A 32 -14.50 4.30 -0.74
N ARG A 33 -14.20 3.47 0.28
CA ARG A 33 -13.02 3.64 1.14
C ARG A 33 -11.85 2.85 0.57
N VAL A 34 -10.80 3.57 0.20
CA VAL A 34 -9.49 3.00 -0.14
C VAL A 34 -8.49 3.36 0.95
N TRP A 35 -7.61 2.43 1.28
CA TRP A 35 -6.49 2.67 2.18
C TRP A 35 -5.23 2.87 1.34
N VAL A 36 -4.58 4.02 1.52
CA VAL A 36 -3.30 4.33 0.90
C VAL A 36 -2.20 4.19 1.93
N TYR A 37 -1.10 3.59 1.52
CA TYR A 37 0.09 3.38 2.34
C TYR A 37 1.22 4.18 1.74
N ARG A 38 1.87 5.00 2.56
CA ARG A 38 3.09 5.69 2.18
C ARG A 38 4.22 5.25 3.09
N LEU A 39 5.28 4.74 2.47
CA LEU A 39 6.51 4.35 3.14
C LEU A 39 7.65 5.21 2.59
N GLU A 40 8.54 5.65 3.47
CA GLU A 40 9.74 6.39 3.08
C GLU A 40 10.97 5.74 3.69
N THR A 41 12.10 5.83 3.00
CA THR A 41 13.38 5.25 3.45
C THR A 41 14.44 6.30 3.75
N ASP A 42 15.45 5.90 4.53
CA ASP A 42 16.60 6.73 4.90
C ASP A 42 17.50 7.16 3.72
N ASN A 43 17.34 6.54 2.56
CA ASN A 43 17.98 6.94 1.30
C ASN A 43 17.04 7.68 0.34
N GLY A 44 15.88 8.15 0.81
CA GLY A 44 15.01 9.08 0.10
C GLY A 44 14.04 8.45 -0.90
N MET A 45 13.88 7.12 -0.90
CA MET A 45 12.82 6.48 -1.70
C MET A 45 11.46 6.66 -1.02
N VAL A 46 10.43 6.76 -1.83
CA VAL A 46 9.04 6.93 -1.38
C VAL A 46 8.16 5.98 -2.17
N SER A 47 7.37 5.20 -1.45
CA SER A 47 6.29 4.41 -2.03
C SER A 47 4.94 5.02 -1.70
N ILE A 48 4.01 5.00 -2.66
CA ILE A 48 2.60 5.36 -2.47
C ILE A 48 1.77 4.28 -3.18
N THR A 49 1.08 3.45 -2.40
CA THR A 49 0.33 2.31 -2.91
C THR A 49 -1.02 2.19 -2.22
N ASP A 50 -1.96 1.49 -2.84
CA ASP A 50 -3.25 1.18 -2.24
C ASP A 50 -3.30 -0.26 -1.71
N GLY A 51 -4.23 -0.51 -0.81
CA GLY A 51 -4.52 -1.84 -0.32
C GLY A 51 -6.00 -2.07 -0.09
N HIS A 52 -6.42 -3.32 -0.28
CA HIS A 52 -7.74 -3.76 0.13
C HIS A 52 -7.73 -4.07 1.64
N GLY A 53 -8.60 -3.40 2.39
CA GLY A 53 -8.62 -3.49 3.86
C GLY A 53 -7.54 -2.67 4.55
N ALA A 54 -7.68 -2.54 5.87
CA ALA A 54 -6.77 -1.78 6.71
C ALA A 54 -5.71 -2.69 7.30
N SER A 55 -4.44 -2.42 7.01
CA SER A 55 -3.26 -3.01 7.63
C SER A 55 -2.59 -1.98 8.54
N ASP A 56 -1.85 -2.43 9.54
CA ASP A 56 -1.08 -1.54 10.41
C ASP A 56 0.29 -1.25 9.79
N THR A 57 0.88 -0.09 10.12
CA THR A 57 2.18 0.37 9.63
C THR A 57 3.19 0.64 10.74
N GLU A 58 2.77 0.67 12.02
CA GLU A 58 3.65 1.05 13.14
C GLU A 58 4.90 0.14 13.23
N GLY A 59 4.73 -1.16 12.99
CA GLY A 59 5.80 -2.15 13.09
C GLY A 59 6.80 -2.15 11.92
N LEU A 60 6.71 -1.21 10.97
CA LEU A 60 7.56 -1.17 9.77
C LEU A 60 8.76 -0.24 9.94
N ILE A 61 8.65 0.80 10.76
CA ILE A 61 9.71 1.79 10.96
C ILE A 61 10.98 1.10 11.52
N GLY A 62 12.12 1.47 10.95
CA GLY A 62 13.43 0.91 11.30
C GLY A 62 13.77 -0.41 10.61
N LYS A 63 12.81 -1.05 9.93
CA LYS A 63 13.06 -2.29 9.19
C LYS A 63 13.56 -2.00 7.78
N ASN A 64 14.35 -2.92 7.22
CA ASN A 64 14.78 -2.88 5.83
C ASN A 64 13.68 -3.50 4.95
N PRO A 65 13.16 -2.81 3.90
CA PRO A 65 12.16 -3.38 2.99
C PRO A 65 12.56 -4.75 2.42
N TRP A 66 13.82 -4.97 2.07
CA TRP A 66 14.29 -6.27 1.57
C TRP A 66 14.10 -7.41 2.56
N SER A 67 14.16 -7.14 3.87
CA SER A 67 13.89 -8.16 4.91
C SER A 67 12.39 -8.45 5.11
N LEU A 68 11.53 -7.59 4.57
CA LEU A 68 10.07 -7.68 4.67
C LEU A 68 9.42 -8.24 3.40
N LEU A 69 10.17 -8.37 2.30
CA LEU A 69 9.67 -8.69 0.96
C LEU A 69 8.74 -9.91 0.92
N TRP A 70 9.04 -10.92 1.74
CA TRP A 70 8.31 -12.20 1.81
C TRP A 70 7.57 -12.39 3.14
N ASN A 71 7.32 -11.31 3.87
CA ASN A 71 6.59 -11.36 5.13
C ASN A 71 5.13 -10.94 4.93
N ASP A 72 4.26 -11.90 4.61
CA ASP A 72 2.84 -11.65 4.36
C ASP A 72 2.08 -11.13 5.61
N ASP A 73 2.64 -11.31 6.81
CA ASP A 73 2.01 -10.87 8.07
C ASP A 73 1.91 -9.35 8.19
N ILE A 74 2.63 -8.58 7.36
CA ILE A 74 2.53 -7.11 7.34
C ILE A 74 1.26 -6.60 6.64
N GLY A 75 0.51 -7.50 5.99
CA GLY A 75 -0.72 -7.18 5.27
C GLY A 75 -0.48 -6.67 3.85
N PHE A 76 -1.53 -6.76 3.03
CA PHE A 76 -1.45 -6.58 1.58
C PHE A 76 -0.94 -5.19 1.16
N GLY A 77 -1.55 -4.12 1.67
CA GLY A 77 -1.15 -2.75 1.30
C GLY A 77 0.31 -2.43 1.62
N PRO A 78 0.77 -2.62 2.86
CA PRO A 78 2.17 -2.48 3.21
C PRO A 78 3.12 -3.39 2.41
N GLN A 79 2.68 -4.59 2.05
CA GLN A 79 3.49 -5.49 1.23
C GLN A 79 3.68 -4.98 -0.19
N VAL A 80 2.64 -4.42 -0.83
CA VAL A 80 2.77 -3.74 -2.14
C VAL A 80 3.73 -2.55 -2.03
N ALA A 81 3.65 -1.77 -0.95
CA ALA A 81 4.58 -0.67 -0.70
C ALA A 81 6.05 -1.13 -0.52
N VAL A 82 6.25 -2.25 0.18
CA VAL A 82 7.59 -2.88 0.33
C VAL A 82 8.12 -3.36 -1.01
N PHE A 83 7.27 -4.01 -1.83
CA PHE A 83 7.64 -4.39 -3.18
C PHE A 83 8.11 -3.15 -3.95
N ASP A 84 7.30 -2.09 -4.01
CA ASP A 84 7.62 -0.82 -4.69
C ASP A 84 8.98 -0.25 -4.28
N LEU A 85 9.26 -0.15 -2.97
CA LEU A 85 10.57 0.29 -2.48
C LEU A 85 11.73 -0.62 -2.95
N CYS A 86 11.54 -1.94 -2.95
CA CYS A 86 12.55 -2.88 -3.44
C CYS A 86 12.75 -2.78 -4.96
N GLY A 87 11.69 -2.56 -5.74
CA GLY A 87 11.78 -2.33 -7.17
C GLY A 87 12.54 -1.03 -7.50
N GLN A 88 12.24 0.05 -6.78
CA GLN A 88 12.97 1.31 -6.87
C GLN A 88 14.46 1.13 -6.52
N ASP A 89 14.79 0.45 -5.43
CA ASP A 89 16.17 0.19 -5.00
C ASP A 89 16.94 -0.66 -6.02
N ALA A 90 16.28 -1.66 -6.62
CA ALA A 90 16.86 -2.53 -7.65
C ALA A 90 16.88 -1.89 -9.06
N GLY A 91 16.21 -0.75 -9.26
CA GLY A 91 16.11 -0.09 -10.57
C GLY A 91 15.28 -0.87 -11.58
N VAL A 92 14.29 -1.65 -11.13
CA VAL A 92 13.43 -2.48 -11.99
C VAL A 92 11.95 -2.19 -11.74
N PRO A 93 11.10 -2.22 -12.79
CA PRO A 93 9.67 -2.13 -12.61
C PRO A 93 9.14 -3.40 -11.93
N ILE A 94 8.08 -3.22 -11.17
CA ILE A 94 7.38 -4.33 -10.53
C ILE A 94 6.27 -4.80 -11.45
N HIS A 95 6.24 -6.10 -11.65
CA HIS A 95 5.24 -6.77 -12.46
C HIS A 95 4.51 -7.80 -11.61
N VAL A 96 3.23 -7.98 -11.92
CA VAL A 96 2.35 -8.99 -11.33
C VAL A 96 2.15 -10.11 -12.33
#